data_AF-A0A1H5CS68-F1
#
_entry.id   AF-A0A1H5CS68-F1
#
_cell.length_a   1.000
_cell.length_b   1.000
_cell.length_c   1.000
_cell.angle_alpha   90.00
_cell.angle_beta   90.00
_cell.angle_gamma   90.00
#
_symmetry.space_group_name_H-M   'P 1'
#
loop_
_entity.id
_entity.type
_entity.pdbx_description
1 polymer ?
#
loop_
_entity_poly.entity_id
_entity_poly.type
_entity_poly.pdbx_seq_one_letter_code
_entity_poly.pdbx_strand_id
1 'polypeptide(L)'
;MPTSRILLWSGLAAAAGGAVLCALGWYGISGERFAERQLPYLASCTVPGAALLVAGAVLVGAAALLPVRPPRPRPPGPQEPPPPSSDGPLLRVPGGTLAHRPDCPLVAGKAEAVEVGDAELAPCPVCEPWPP
;
A
#
# COMPACT_ATOMS: atom_id res chain seq x y z
N MET A 1 4.58 -7.83 -13.28
CA MET A 1 3.35 -8.61 -13.01
C MET A 1 2.94 -9.37 -14.27
N PRO A 2 3.41 -10.61 -14.49
CA PRO A 2 3.05 -11.43 -15.66
C PRO A 2 1.53 -11.60 -15.82
N THR A 3 0.79 -11.67 -14.71
CA THR A 3 -0.68 -11.77 -14.68
C THR A 3 -1.38 -10.57 -15.35
N SER A 4 -0.90 -9.34 -15.15
CA SER A 4 -1.48 -8.15 -15.78
C SER A 4 -1.33 -8.19 -17.31
N ARG A 5 -0.17 -8.67 -17.81
CA ARG A 5 0.04 -8.87 -19.25
C ARG A 5 -0.88 -9.94 -19.83
N ILE A 6 -1.08 -11.05 -19.12
CA ILE A 6 -2.01 -12.12 -19.54
C ILE A 6 -3.44 -11.58 -19.62
N LEU A 7 -3.90 -10.85 -18.60
CA LEU A 7 -5.24 -10.24 -18.58
C LEU A 7 -5.42 -9.22 -19.72
N LEU A 8 -4.41 -8.39 -19.98
CA LEU A 8 -4.46 -7.42 -21.07
C LEU A 8 -4.56 -8.10 -22.44
N TRP A 9 -3.69 -9.05 -22.73
CA TRP A 9 -3.69 -9.72 -24.03
C TRP A 9 -4.92 -10.59 -24.26
N SER A 10 -5.36 -11.33 -23.23
CA SER A 10 -6.61 -12.10 -23.30
C SER A 10 -7.83 -11.19 -23.47
N GLY A 11 -7.87 -10.06 -22.77
CA GLY A 11 -8.93 -9.06 -22.92
C GLY A 11 -8.97 -8.43 -24.31
N LEU A 12 -7.82 -8.04 -24.86
CA LEU A 12 -7.72 -7.48 -26.21
C LEU A 12 -8.13 -8.51 -27.28
N ALA A 13 -7.68 -9.76 -27.16
CA ALA A 13 -8.04 -10.83 -28.09
C ALA A 13 -9.56 -11.13 -28.04
N ALA A 14 -10.14 -11.21 -26.85
CA ALA A 14 -11.58 -11.41 -26.68
C ALA A 14 -12.39 -10.24 -27.25
N ALA A 15 -11.97 -9.00 -26.99
CA ALA A 15 -12.65 -7.80 -27.50
C ALA A 15 -12.61 -7.72 -29.03
N ALA A 16 -11.43 -7.98 -29.62
CA ALA A 16 -11.28 -8.00 -31.07
C ALA A 16 -12.11 -9.13 -31.72
N GLY A 17 -12.06 -10.35 -31.17
CA GLY A 17 -12.87 -11.47 -31.65
C GLY A 17 -14.37 -11.17 -31.54
N GLY A 18 -14.81 -10.59 -30.43
CA GLY A 18 -16.19 -10.15 -30.23
C GLY A 18 -16.64 -9.10 -31.24
N ALA A 19 -15.81 -8.09 -31.51
CA ALA A 19 -16.09 -7.07 -32.52
C ALA A 19 -16.21 -7.64 -33.95
N VAL A 20 -15.33 -8.58 -34.30
CA VAL A 20 -15.41 -9.29 -35.60
C VAL A 20 -16.71 -10.09 -35.70
N LEU A 21 -17.09 -10.84 -34.67
CA LEU A 21 -18.35 -11.59 -34.66
C LEU A 21 -19.58 -10.67 -34.77
N CYS A 22 -19.58 -9.53 -34.09
CA CYS A 22 -20.64 -8.53 -34.23
C CYS A 22 -20.73 -7.99 -35.66
N ALA A 23 -19.59 -7.68 -36.30
CA ALA A 23 -19.56 -7.22 -37.68
C ALA A 23 -20.06 -8.29 -38.67
N LEU A 24 -19.66 -9.54 -38.48
CA LEU A 24 -20.15 -10.67 -39.29
C LEU A 24 -21.64 -10.92 -39.08
N GLY A 25 -22.12 -10.85 -37.85
CA GLY A 25 -23.55 -10.95 -37.53
C GLY A 25 -24.37 -9.84 -38.19
N TRP A 26 -23.91 -8.60 -38.09
CA TRP A 26 -24.52 -7.46 -38.77
C TRP A 26 -24.56 -7.61 -40.28
N TYR A 27 -23.46 -8.06 -40.87
CA TYR A 27 -23.37 -8.33 -42.31
C TYR A 27 -24.37 -9.40 -42.75
N GLY A 28 -24.49 -10.50 -41.98
CA GLY A 28 -25.46 -11.56 -42.24
C GLY A 28 -26.92 -11.08 -42.17
N ILE A 29 -27.27 -10.32 -41.13
CA ILE A 29 -28.62 -9.73 -40.96
C ILE A 29 -28.94 -8.78 -42.12
N SER A 30 -27.98 -7.96 -42.55
CA SER A 30 -28.15 -6.99 -43.64
C SER A 30 -28.40 -7.65 -45.00
N GLY A 31 -27.88 -8.87 -45.21
CA GLY A 31 -28.10 -9.64 -46.42
C GLY A 31 -29.42 -10.42 -46.44
N GLU A 32 -30.14 -10.50 -45.31
CA GLU A 32 -31.32 -11.33 -45.15
C GLU A 32 -32.61 -10.49 -45.15
N ARG A 33 -33.51 -10.83 -46.06
CA ARG A 33 -34.76 -10.10 -46.34
C ARG A 33 -35.91 -10.50 -45.42
N PHE A 34 -35.86 -11.71 -44.85
CA PHE A 34 -36.91 -12.24 -43.98
C PHE A 34 -36.48 -12.16 -42.52
N ALA A 35 -37.23 -11.41 -41.70
CA ALA A 35 -36.91 -11.22 -40.29
C ALA A 35 -36.80 -12.55 -39.51
N GLU A 36 -37.62 -13.54 -39.85
CA GLU A 36 -37.56 -14.90 -39.29
C GLU A 36 -36.22 -15.61 -39.52
N ARG A 37 -35.53 -15.30 -40.62
CA ARG A 37 -34.20 -15.84 -40.94
C ARG A 37 -33.05 -15.02 -40.33
N GLN A 38 -33.34 -13.89 -39.68
CA GLN A 38 -32.33 -13.08 -38.99
C GLN A 38 -31.98 -13.65 -37.61
N LEU A 39 -32.90 -14.38 -36.96
CA LEU A 39 -32.72 -14.95 -35.63
C LEU A 39 -31.45 -15.83 -35.49
N PRO A 40 -31.12 -16.71 -36.46
CA PRO A 40 -29.89 -17.49 -36.41
C PRO A 40 -28.60 -16.65 -36.37
N TYR A 41 -28.53 -15.52 -37.08
CA TYR A 41 -27.35 -14.65 -37.10
C TYR A 41 -27.17 -13.89 -35.77
N LEU A 42 -28.28 -13.49 -35.15
CA LEU A 42 -28.27 -12.90 -33.82
C LEU A 42 -27.76 -13.90 -32.79
N ALA A 43 -28.30 -15.12 -32.80
CA ALA A 43 -27.95 -16.17 -31.84
C ALA A 43 -26.49 -16.67 -32.00
N SER A 44 -26.01 -16.83 -33.24
CA SER A 44 -24.69 -17.44 -33.50
C SER A 44 -23.53 -16.45 -33.56
N CYS A 45 -23.76 -15.20 -33.93
CA CYS A 45 -22.70 -14.21 -34.09
C CYS A 45 -22.86 -13.02 -33.13
N THR A 46 -24.00 -12.35 -33.16
CA THR A 46 -24.13 -11.04 -32.49
C THR A 46 -24.18 -11.14 -30.96
N VAL A 47 -24.97 -12.07 -30.41
CA VAL A 47 -25.05 -12.31 -28.96
C VAL A 47 -23.71 -12.80 -28.38
N PRO A 48 -23.08 -13.86 -28.90
CA PRO A 48 -21.78 -14.30 -28.40
C PRO A 48 -20.68 -13.26 -28.67
N GLY A 49 -20.73 -12.55 -29.80
CA GLY A 49 -19.81 -11.46 -30.11
C GLY A 49 -19.89 -10.32 -29.10
N ALA A 50 -21.10 -9.87 -28.76
CA ALA A 50 -21.33 -8.84 -27.74
C ALA A 50 -20.84 -9.32 -26.35
N ALA A 51 -21.11 -10.58 -25.99
CA ALA A 51 -20.64 -11.15 -24.74
C ALA A 51 -19.09 -11.16 -24.66
N LEU A 52 -18.41 -11.56 -25.73
CA LEU A 52 -16.95 -11.53 -25.81
C LEU A 52 -16.39 -10.10 -25.76
N LEU A 53 -17.06 -9.15 -26.40
CA LEU A 53 -16.66 -7.75 -26.41
C LEU A 53 -16.74 -7.14 -25.00
N VAL A 54 -17.83 -7.40 -24.28
CA VAL A 54 -17.99 -6.97 -22.88
C VAL A 54 -16.98 -7.65 -21.96
N ALA A 55 -16.82 -8.97 -22.06
CA ALA A 55 -15.85 -9.71 -21.25
C ALA A 55 -14.41 -9.22 -21.50
N GLY A 56 -14.05 -8.97 -22.76
CA GLY A 56 -12.75 -8.40 -23.15
C GLY A 56 -12.53 -7.01 -22.55
N ALA A 57 -13.52 -6.13 -22.62
CA ALA A 57 -13.45 -4.80 -22.02
C ALA A 57 -13.25 -4.85 -20.50
N VAL A 58 -13.95 -5.76 -19.81
CA VAL A 58 -13.78 -5.99 -18.36
C VAL A 58 -12.37 -6.46 -18.04
N LEU A 59 -11.80 -7.40 -18.81
CA LEU A 59 -10.44 -7.90 -18.61
C LEU A 59 -9.38 -6.81 -18.85
N VAL A 60 -9.55 -5.98 -19.88
CA VAL A 60 -8.66 -4.83 -20.14
C VAL A 60 -8.75 -3.80 -19.01
N GLY A 61 -9.97 -3.47 -18.56
CA GLY A 61 -10.18 -2.58 -17.43
C GLY A 61 -9.56 -3.11 -16.14
N ALA A 62 -9.73 -4.41 -15.86
CA ALA A 62 -9.09 -5.07 -14.73
C ALA A 62 -7.56 -5.01 -14.83
N ALA A 63 -6.98 -5.27 -16.01
CA ALA A 63 -5.53 -5.17 -16.22
C ALA A 63 -4.99 -3.75 -15.95
N ALA A 64 -5.78 -2.70 -16.24
CA ALA A 64 -5.43 -1.30 -16.02
C ALA A 64 -5.68 -0.79 -14.59
N LEU A 65 -6.72 -1.29 -13.92
CA LEU A 65 -7.18 -0.80 -12.61
C LEU A 65 -6.64 -1.61 -11.42
N LEU A 66 -6.35 -2.91 -11.58
CA LEU A 66 -5.86 -3.76 -10.51
C LEU A 66 -4.51 -3.35 -9.86
N PRO A 67 -3.62 -2.54 -10.47
CA PRO A 67 -2.43 -2.04 -9.75
C PRO A 67 -2.65 -0.73 -8.98
N VAL A 68 -3.78 -0.04 -9.11
CA VAL A 68 -3.99 1.26 -8.42
C VAL A 68 -4.67 1.04 -7.07
N ARG A 69 -3.98 0.38 -6.14
CA ARG A 69 -4.29 0.56 -4.72
C ARG A 69 -3.55 1.83 -4.28
N PRO A 70 -4.24 2.93 -3.93
CA PRO A 70 -3.54 4.09 -3.39
C PRO A 70 -2.74 3.63 -2.16
N PRO A 71 -1.49 4.09 -1.99
CA PRO A 71 -0.72 3.75 -0.79
C PRO A 71 -1.59 4.12 0.41
N ARG A 72 -1.83 3.16 1.30
CA ARG A 72 -2.47 3.48 2.58
C ARG A 72 -1.63 4.58 3.23
N PRO A 73 -2.25 5.66 3.74
CA PRO A 73 -1.53 6.63 4.56
C PRO A 73 -0.75 5.85 5.61
N ARG A 74 0.57 6.01 5.65
CA ARG A 74 1.37 5.39 6.71
C ARG A 74 0.84 5.99 8.01
N PRO A 75 0.33 5.18 8.96
CA PRO A 75 0.00 5.72 10.27
C PRO A 75 1.24 6.45 10.78
N PRO A 76 1.09 7.64 11.41
CA PRO A 76 2.23 8.33 11.98
C PRO A 76 3.03 7.32 12.80
N GLY A 77 4.29 7.13 12.42
CA GLY A 77 5.20 6.30 13.19
C GLY A 77 5.28 6.87 14.61
N PRO A 78 5.66 6.06 15.61
CA PRO A 78 6.00 6.60 16.93
C PRO A 78 6.91 7.80 16.72
N GLN A 79 6.49 8.98 17.20
CA GLN A 79 7.37 10.13 17.24
C GLN A 79 8.54 9.72 18.13
N GLU A 80 9.71 9.60 17.52
CA GLU A 80 10.94 9.38 18.27
C GLU A 80 11.07 10.59 19.21
N PRO A 81 11.11 10.37 20.54
CA PRO A 81 11.28 11.48 21.46
C PRO A 81 12.51 12.28 21.03
N PRO A 82 12.47 13.61 21.17
CA PRO A 82 13.60 14.45 20.80
C PRO A 82 14.88 13.86 21.41
N PRO A 83 16.00 13.88 20.68
CA PRO A 83 17.25 13.30 21.17
C PRO A 83 17.50 13.86 22.58
N PRO A 84 17.79 12.99 23.56
CA PRO A 84 17.95 13.43 24.94
C PRO A 84 19.11 14.44 24.97
N SER A 85 18.79 15.69 25.28
CA SER A 85 19.78 16.75 25.37
C SER A 85 20.63 16.51 26.61
N SER A 86 21.95 16.54 26.41
CA SER A 86 22.97 16.52 27.45
C SER A 86 22.92 17.75 28.38
N ASP A 87 22.09 18.76 28.08
CA ASP A 87 22.02 20.05 28.78
C ASP A 87 20.95 20.09 29.89
N GLY A 88 20.20 18.98 30.09
CA GLY A 88 19.23 18.86 31.17
C GLY A 88 19.86 18.60 32.55
N PRO A 89 19.10 18.77 33.65
CA PRO A 89 19.58 18.52 35.00
C PRO A 89 20.01 17.06 35.19
N LEU A 90 21.06 16.82 35.98
CA LEU A 90 21.54 15.47 36.27
C LEU A 90 20.46 14.65 36.98
N LEU A 91 20.37 13.36 36.61
CA LEU A 91 19.38 12.41 37.12
C LEU A 91 20.03 11.34 37.99
N ARG A 92 19.22 10.74 38.88
CA ARG A 92 19.56 9.58 39.69
C ARG A 92 18.41 8.58 39.72
N VAL A 93 18.74 7.31 39.97
CA VAL A 93 17.74 6.30 40.34
C VAL A 93 17.54 6.33 41.86
N PRO A 94 16.30 6.32 42.39
CA PRO A 94 16.03 6.23 43.82
C PRO A 94 16.77 5.05 44.46
N GLY A 95 17.54 5.33 45.52
CA GLY A 95 18.39 4.34 46.20
C GLY A 95 19.75 4.08 45.53
N GLY A 96 20.02 4.68 44.36
CA GLY A 96 21.32 4.64 43.70
C GLY A 96 22.31 5.65 44.29
N THR A 97 23.60 5.39 44.07
CA THR A 97 24.72 6.22 44.55
C THR A 97 25.37 7.05 43.44
N LEU A 98 24.81 7.02 42.22
CA LEU A 98 25.41 7.62 41.02
C LEU A 98 24.52 8.73 40.46
N ALA A 99 25.17 9.80 40.00
CA ALA A 99 24.57 10.84 39.16
C ALA A 99 24.77 10.51 37.67
N HIS A 100 23.77 10.80 36.85
CA HIS A 100 23.72 10.46 35.44
C HIS A 100 23.32 11.66 34.59
N ARG A 101 23.88 11.76 33.37
CA ARG A 101 23.37 12.68 32.34
C ARG A 101 21.96 12.23 31.89
N PRO A 102 21.05 13.13 31.48
CA PRO A 102 19.68 12.78 31.08
C PRO A 102 19.57 11.71 29.98
N ASP A 103 20.57 11.62 29.11
CA ASP A 103 20.67 10.66 28.02
C ASP A 103 21.45 9.39 28.37
N CYS A 104 21.93 9.25 29.62
CA CYS A 104 22.65 8.05 30.03
C CYS A 104 21.71 6.83 29.91
N PRO A 105 22.13 5.73 29.26
CA PRO A 105 21.28 4.56 29.03
C PRO A 105 20.82 3.87 30.33
N LEU A 106 21.43 4.21 31.47
CA LEU A 106 21.04 3.72 32.79
C LEU A 106 19.85 4.46 33.40
N VAL A 107 19.50 5.65 32.89
CA VAL A 107 18.34 6.46 33.32
C VAL A 107 17.36 6.77 32.19
N ALA A 108 17.81 6.73 30.93
CA ALA A 108 16.96 6.95 29.77
C ALA A 108 15.80 5.96 29.73
N GLY A 109 14.56 6.47 29.69
CA GLY A 109 13.34 5.65 29.65
C GLY A 109 12.93 5.03 30.99
N LYS A 110 13.61 5.32 32.10
CA LYS A 110 13.19 4.90 33.44
C LYS A 110 12.23 5.89 34.05
N ALA A 111 11.00 5.46 34.33
CA ALA A 111 9.98 6.29 34.96
C ALA A 111 10.36 6.66 36.41
N GLU A 112 11.22 5.87 37.04
CA GLU A 112 11.72 6.08 38.39
C GLU A 112 12.88 7.09 38.49
N ALA A 113 13.46 7.52 37.38
CA ALA A 113 14.57 8.48 37.41
C ALA A 113 14.11 9.86 37.89
N VAL A 114 14.82 10.43 38.85
CA VAL A 114 14.53 11.75 39.45
C VAL A 114 15.76 12.65 39.40
N GLU A 115 15.60 13.95 39.48
CA GLU A 115 16.72 14.90 39.54
C GLU A 115 17.59 14.68 40.79
N VAL A 116 18.90 14.93 40.67
CA VAL A 116 19.88 14.72 41.75
C VAL A 116 19.65 15.67 42.94
N GLY A 117 19.28 16.93 42.67
CA GLY A 117 19.16 17.97 43.69
C GLY A 117 20.49 18.20 44.45
N ASP A 118 20.42 18.34 45.77
CA ASP A 118 21.58 18.54 46.67
C ASP A 118 22.25 17.22 47.13
N ALA A 119 21.91 16.09 46.52
CA ALA A 119 22.46 14.80 46.94
C ALA A 119 23.93 14.65 46.52
N GLU A 120 24.81 14.31 47.47
CA GLU A 120 26.20 13.95 47.20
C GLU A 120 26.27 12.54 46.58
N LEU A 121 26.43 12.47 45.26
CA LEU A 121 26.51 11.23 44.49
C LEU A 121 27.83 11.16 43.72
N ALA A 122 28.30 9.94 43.45
CA ALA A 122 29.48 9.71 42.63
C ALA A 122 29.16 9.83 41.12
N PRO A 123 30.15 10.08 40.24
CA PRO A 123 29.90 10.17 38.81
C PRO A 123 29.51 8.80 38.32
N CYS A 124 28.50 8.72 37.45
CA CYS A 124 28.38 7.53 36.63
C CYS A 124 29.59 7.42 35.69
N PRO A 125 30.37 6.31 35.74
CA PRO A 125 31.54 6.13 34.88
C PRO A 125 31.17 5.87 33.41
N VAL A 126 29.88 5.64 33.11
CA VAL A 126 29.39 5.38 31.75
C VAL A 126 29.13 6.68 30.99
N CYS A 127 28.62 7.70 31.67
CA CYS A 127 28.24 8.96 31.03
C CYS A 127 29.08 10.16 31.46
N GLU A 128 29.97 9.97 32.45
CA GLU A 128 30.90 10.99 32.96
C GLU A 128 30.21 12.36 33.10
N PRO A 129 29.25 12.49 34.02
CA PRO A 129 28.25 13.55 33.99
C PRO A 129 28.78 14.95 34.32
N TRP A 130 29.99 15.06 34.89
CA TRP A 130 30.59 16.36 35.16
C TRP A 130 31.38 16.86 33.96
N PRO A 131 31.37 18.18 33.71
CA PRO A 131 32.28 18.77 32.74
C PRO A 131 33.74 18.50 33.14
N PRO A 132 34.64 18.29 32.17
CA PRO A 132 36.07 18.15 32.43
C PRO A 132 36.69 19.40 33.07
#